data_AF-A0A7Z2W000-F1
#
_entry.id   AF-A0A7Z2W000-F1
#
_cell.length_a   1.000
_cell.length_b   1.000
_cell.length_c   1.000
_cell.angle_alpha   90.00
_cell.angle_beta   90.00
_cell.angle_gamma   90.00
#
_symmetry.space_group_name_H-M   'P 1'
#
loop_
_entity.id
_entity.type
_entity.pdbx_description
1 polymer ?
#
loop_
_entity_poly.entity_id
_entity_poly.type
_entity_poly.pdbx_seq_one_letter_code
_entity_poly.pdbx_strand_id
1 'polypeptide(L)'
;MFGAPFNSPLYFLRDLFVLVALAPVYGVFLRRFPAIGLAIVAVVFLLDLDGYLILRNSTAVLFYIGGLAAVQRWNIEAFDHAAWSLLVLLGVICAATIYLGMEDITPIYLVAPFVVWPASSLLVGTAIGAWAEQHSKYSFFVFLAHYPLVQLFRMHEHRVSDVMLHATYMVAATTAIVLALVVVHRILSRLAPRPFGAAIGGRIKRSAPVPGDGPALRSFING
;
A
#
# COMPACT_ATOMS: atom_id res chain seq x y z
N MET A 1 29.28 6.58 3.55
CA MET A 1 28.05 6.13 2.87
C MET A 1 27.95 4.61 2.98
N PHE A 2 27.53 4.10 4.14
CA PHE A 2 27.23 2.68 4.32
C PHE A 2 25.72 2.57 4.57
N GLY A 3 25.02 1.72 3.81
CA GLY A 3 23.75 1.16 4.29
C GLY A 3 22.43 1.72 3.75
N ALA A 4 22.37 2.28 2.53
CA ALA A 4 21.08 2.31 1.82
C ALA A 4 20.85 0.90 1.22
N PRO A 5 19.91 0.09 1.72
CA PRO A 5 19.60 -1.22 1.21
C PRO A 5 19.00 -1.09 -0.18
N PHE A 6 19.27 -2.11 -0.97
CA PHE A 6 18.91 -2.22 -2.38
C PHE A 6 17.39 -2.12 -2.68
N ASN A 7 16.52 -2.14 -1.66
CA ASN A 7 15.07 -2.25 -1.83
C ASN A 7 14.28 -1.28 -0.94
N SER A 8 13.99 -0.07 -1.46
CA SER A 8 13.20 0.97 -0.78
C SER A 8 11.82 0.50 -0.28
N PRO A 9 11.05 -0.32 -1.02
CA PRO A 9 9.82 -0.93 -0.52
C PRO A 9 9.93 -1.68 0.82
N LEU A 10 11.10 -2.24 1.17
CA LEU A 10 11.27 -2.93 2.46
C LEU A 10 11.26 -1.97 3.64
N TYR A 11 11.67 -0.72 3.44
CA TYR A 11 11.58 0.30 4.49
C TYR A 11 10.14 0.64 4.83
N PHE A 12 9.29 0.78 3.81
CA PHE A 12 7.86 0.95 4.03
C PHE A 12 7.27 -0.23 4.82
N LEU A 13 7.66 -1.47 4.49
CA LEU A 13 7.18 -2.66 5.18
C LEU A 13 7.64 -2.69 6.65
N ARG A 14 8.91 -2.34 6.92
CA ARG A 14 9.45 -2.23 8.28
C ARG A 14 8.67 -1.19 9.09
N ASP A 15 8.49 0.01 8.53
CA ASP A 15 7.78 1.11 9.20
C ASP A 15 6.32 0.69 9.49
N LEU A 16 5.66 -0.02 8.56
CA LEU A 16 4.34 -0.57 8.77
C LEU A 16 4.29 -1.61 9.91
N PHE A 17 5.27 -2.51 10.01
CA PHE A 17 5.34 -3.47 11.12
C PHE A 17 5.49 -2.77 12.48
N VAL A 18 6.33 -1.73 12.55
CA VAL A 18 6.50 -0.92 13.76
C VAL A 18 5.18 -0.24 14.12
N LEU A 19 4.49 0.37 13.16
CA LEU A 19 3.21 1.04 13.38
C LEU A 19 2.11 0.07 13.83
N VAL A 20 2.05 -1.13 13.26
CA VAL A 20 1.12 -2.19 13.69
C VAL A 20 1.44 -2.65 15.11
N ALA A 21 2.71 -2.79 15.48
CA ALA A 21 3.11 -3.11 16.84
C ALA A 21 2.74 -1.99 17.84
N LEU A 22 2.80 -0.72 17.42
CA LEU A 22 2.40 0.45 18.20
C LEU A 22 0.87 0.69 18.19
N ALA A 23 0.11 0.02 17.33
CA ALA A 23 -1.33 0.22 17.18
C ALA A 23 -2.14 0.08 18.49
N PRO A 24 -1.81 -0.83 19.45
CA PRO A 24 -2.50 -0.88 20.74
C PRO A 24 -2.32 0.39 21.56
N VAL A 25 -1.10 0.96 21.55
CA VAL A 25 -0.79 2.22 22.23
C VAL A 25 -1.55 3.36 21.57
N TYR A 26 -1.47 3.47 20.23
CA TYR A 26 -2.25 4.46 19.48
C TYR A 26 -3.74 4.31 19.71
N GLY A 27 -4.26 3.08 19.83
CA GLY A 27 -5.67 2.82 20.12
C GLY A 27 -6.15 3.42 21.44
N VAL A 28 -5.29 3.53 22.45
CA VAL A 28 -5.62 4.21 23.71
C VAL A 28 -5.74 5.72 23.49
N PHE A 29 -4.78 6.33 22.79
CA PHE A 29 -4.80 7.75 22.46
C PHE A 29 -5.98 8.12 21.56
N LEU A 30 -6.24 7.32 20.53
CA LEU A 30 -7.34 7.52 19.59
C LEU A 30 -8.72 7.54 20.26
N ARG A 31 -8.91 6.73 21.31
CA ARG A 31 -10.18 6.63 22.03
C ARG A 31 -10.36 7.70 23.10
N ARG A 32 -9.28 8.10 23.78
CA ARG A 32 -9.36 9.02 24.93
C ARG A 32 -9.03 10.47 24.58
N PHE A 33 -8.03 10.70 23.72
CA PHE A 33 -7.53 12.03 23.39
C PHE A 33 -7.13 12.12 21.91
N PRO A 34 -8.09 12.01 20.98
CA PRO A 34 -7.81 11.86 19.54
C PRO A 34 -6.97 13.00 18.96
N ALA A 35 -7.34 14.26 19.26
CA ALA A 35 -6.66 15.45 18.73
C ALA A 35 -5.27 15.65 19.36
N ILE A 36 -5.14 15.41 20.67
CA ILE A 36 -3.86 15.54 21.38
C ILE A 36 -2.89 14.46 20.89
N GLY A 37 -3.36 13.22 20.73
CA GLY A 37 -2.54 12.15 20.18
C GLY A 37 -2.09 12.43 18.73
N LEU A 38 -2.95 13.02 17.89
CA LEU A 38 -2.55 13.46 16.55
C LEU A 38 -1.46 14.54 16.62
N ALA A 39 -1.62 15.55 17.48
CA ALA A 39 -0.62 16.60 17.65
C ALA A 39 0.72 16.03 18.13
N ILE A 40 0.71 15.12 19.11
CA ILE A 40 1.93 14.45 19.60
C ILE A 40 2.59 13.65 18.48
N VAL A 41 1.85 12.81 17.76
CA VAL A 41 2.40 12.01 16.65
C VAL A 41 2.93 12.92 15.54
N ALA A 42 2.21 13.97 15.17
CA ALA A 42 2.67 14.93 14.17
C ALA A 42 3.97 15.63 14.61
N VAL A 43 4.05 16.12 15.84
CA VAL A 43 5.26 16.78 16.35
C VAL A 43 6.43 15.81 16.44
N VAL A 44 6.22 14.61 17.00
CA VAL A 44 7.29 13.63 17.19
C VAL A 44 7.88 13.18 15.86
N PHE A 45 7.03 12.80 14.89
CA PHE A 45 7.53 12.25 13.63
C PHE A 45 7.90 13.34 12.61
N LEU A 46 7.16 14.44 12.49
CA LEU A 46 7.52 15.49 11.52
C LEU A 46 8.78 16.28 11.94
N LEU A 47 9.10 16.33 13.24
CA LEU A 47 10.35 16.92 13.73
C LEU A 47 11.48 15.90 13.92
N ASP A 48 11.30 14.66 13.41
CA ASP A 48 12.33 13.62 13.43
C ASP A 48 12.83 13.24 14.85
N LEU A 49 11.96 13.39 15.85
CA LEU A 49 12.31 13.14 17.26
C LEU A 49 12.36 11.65 17.60
N ASP A 50 11.90 10.77 16.71
CA ASP A 50 11.99 9.31 16.84
C ASP A 50 13.35 8.75 16.34
N GLY A 51 14.14 9.57 15.65
CA GLY A 51 15.49 9.25 15.18
C GLY A 51 15.52 8.28 14.00
N TYR A 52 15.42 6.97 14.27
CA TYR A 52 15.51 5.92 13.24
C TYR A 52 14.39 4.88 13.33
N LEU A 53 13.36 5.12 14.16
CA LEU A 53 12.29 4.16 14.39
C LEU A 53 11.40 4.03 13.15
N ILE A 54 11.04 5.16 12.53
CA ILE A 54 10.28 5.24 11.28
C ILE A 54 11.06 6.10 10.30
N LEU A 55 11.40 5.56 9.13
CA LEU A 55 12.20 6.33 8.15
C LEU A 55 11.34 7.29 7.33
N ARG A 56 10.04 7.00 7.22
CA ARG A 56 9.08 7.87 6.53
C ARG A 56 8.17 8.56 7.54
N ASN A 57 8.58 9.73 7.98
CA ASN A 57 7.93 10.56 9.00
C ASN A 57 6.43 10.79 8.72
N SER A 58 6.05 10.99 7.44
CA SER A 58 4.65 11.14 7.03
C SER A 58 3.80 9.88 7.21
N THR A 59 4.40 8.68 7.21
CA THR A 59 3.67 7.40 7.31
C THR A 59 3.04 7.23 8.68
N ALA A 60 3.72 7.65 9.75
CA ALA A 60 3.18 7.56 11.11
C ALA A 60 1.97 8.47 11.30
N VAL A 61 2.06 9.70 10.80
CA VAL A 61 0.97 10.68 10.85
C VAL A 61 -0.24 10.17 10.07
N LEU A 62 -0.03 9.69 8.84
CA LEU A 62 -1.10 9.15 8.00
C LEU A 62 -1.72 7.88 8.59
N PHE A 63 -0.92 7.01 9.22
CA PHE A 63 -1.43 5.84 9.92
C PHE A 63 -2.32 6.23 11.09
N TYR A 64 -1.92 7.25 11.87
CA TYR A 64 -2.74 7.75 12.98
C TYR A 64 -4.04 8.39 12.48
N ILE A 65 -4.00 9.19 11.41
CA ILE A 65 -5.19 9.77 10.78
C ILE A 65 -6.14 8.66 10.28
N GLY A 66 -5.62 7.62 9.63
CA GLY A 66 -6.41 6.47 9.22
C GLY A 66 -7.05 5.75 10.41
N GLY A 67 -6.31 5.57 11.50
CA GLY A 67 -6.83 5.04 12.75
C GLY A 67 -7.92 5.92 13.37
N LEU A 68 -7.77 7.25 13.27
CA LEU A 68 -8.76 8.22 13.74
C LEU A 68 -10.05 8.13 12.93
N ALA A 69 -9.94 8.11 11.61
CA ALA A 69 -11.09 7.90 10.71
C ALA A 69 -11.82 6.59 11.03
N ALA A 70 -11.10 5.51 11.32
CA ALA A 70 -11.69 4.22 11.68
C ALA A 70 -12.36 4.23 13.06
N VAL A 71 -11.73 4.80 14.09
CA VAL A 71 -12.27 4.81 15.46
C VAL A 71 -13.45 5.77 15.59
N GLN A 72 -13.36 6.95 14.98
CA GLN A 72 -14.43 7.96 14.99
C GLN A 72 -15.50 7.71 13.92
N ARG A 73 -15.35 6.66 13.10
CA ARG A 73 -16.28 6.29 12.02
C ARG A 73 -16.56 7.45 11.07
N TRP A 74 -15.50 8.12 10.62
CA TRP A 74 -15.64 9.18 9.63
C TRP A 74 -16.34 8.62 8.39
N ASN A 75 -17.30 9.38 7.85
CA ASN A 75 -17.91 9.04 6.58
C ASN A 75 -16.89 9.30 5.47
N ILE A 76 -16.21 8.25 5.02
CA ILE A 76 -15.14 8.38 4.02
C ILE A 76 -15.72 8.63 2.63
N GLU A 77 -16.97 8.22 2.39
CA GLU A 77 -17.71 8.45 1.13
C GLU A 77 -18.18 9.91 1.01
N ALA A 78 -18.08 10.70 2.09
CA ALA A 78 -18.53 12.10 2.07
C ALA A 78 -17.82 12.93 1.00
N PHE A 79 -16.61 12.56 0.58
CA PHE A 79 -15.84 13.28 -0.43
C PHE A 79 -16.01 12.75 -1.86
N ASP A 80 -16.78 11.67 -2.06
CA ASP A 80 -16.92 11.02 -3.38
C ASP A 80 -17.60 11.94 -4.40
N HIS A 81 -18.51 12.82 -3.96
CA HIS A 81 -19.14 13.83 -4.82
C HIS A 81 -18.12 14.79 -5.46
N ALA A 82 -16.98 15.02 -4.80
CA ALA A 82 -15.90 15.87 -5.27
C ALA A 82 -14.75 15.09 -5.92
N ALA A 83 -14.91 13.78 -6.16
CA ALA A 83 -13.84 12.91 -6.63
C ALA A 83 -13.16 13.42 -7.90
N TRP A 84 -13.93 13.90 -8.88
CA TRP A 84 -13.37 14.45 -10.12
C TRP A 84 -12.59 15.75 -9.88
N SER A 85 -13.14 16.66 -9.07
CA SER A 85 -12.49 17.93 -8.72
C SER A 85 -11.19 17.69 -7.96
N LEU A 86 -11.17 16.74 -7.02
CA LEU A 86 -9.98 16.37 -6.27
C LEU A 86 -8.92 15.71 -7.16
N LEU A 87 -9.33 14.83 -8.07
CA LEU A 87 -8.43 14.20 -9.04
C LEU A 87 -7.74 15.26 -9.94
N VAL A 88 -8.53 16.20 -10.47
CA VAL A 88 -8.01 17.31 -11.29
C VAL A 88 -7.07 18.18 -10.46
N LEU A 89 -7.45 18.52 -9.22
CA LEU A 89 -6.60 19.29 -8.32
C LEU A 89 -5.26 18.60 -8.05
N LEU A 90 -5.25 17.28 -7.80
CA LEU A 90 -4.01 16.52 -7.65
C LEU A 90 -3.16 16.57 -8.92
N GLY A 91 -3.77 16.43 -10.11
CA GLY A 91 -3.07 16.56 -11.38
C GLY A 91 -2.41 17.92 -11.54
N VAL A 92 -3.11 19.00 -11.19
CA VAL A 92 -2.59 20.37 -11.21
C VAL A 92 -1.45 20.55 -10.22
N ILE A 93 -1.60 20.05 -8.99
CA ILE A 93 -0.55 20.12 -7.96
C ILE A 93 0.70 19.39 -8.45
N CYS A 94 0.57 18.15 -8.95
CA CYS A 94 1.70 17.38 -9.48
C CYS A 94 2.39 18.11 -10.65
N ALA A 95 1.61 18.66 -11.60
CA ALA A 95 2.17 19.42 -12.72
C ALA A 95 2.89 20.69 -12.25
N ALA A 96 2.32 21.41 -11.27
CA ALA A 96 2.92 22.60 -10.68
C ALA A 96 4.22 22.26 -9.93
N THR A 97 4.25 21.17 -9.17
CA THR A 97 5.45 20.70 -8.47
C THR A 97 6.59 20.39 -9.44
N ILE A 98 6.29 19.72 -10.56
CA ILE A 98 7.27 19.43 -11.63
C ILE A 98 7.75 20.73 -12.28
N TYR A 99 6.83 21.62 -12.62
CA TYR A 99 7.15 22.89 -13.31
C TYR A 99 7.97 23.84 -12.42
N LEU A 100 7.63 23.93 -11.13
CA LEU A 100 8.31 24.79 -10.16
C LEU A 100 9.56 24.16 -9.54
N GLY A 101 9.85 22.90 -9.85
CA GLY A 101 11.02 22.18 -9.32
C GLY A 101 11.02 22.06 -7.80
N MET A 102 9.83 21.91 -7.19
CA MET A 102 9.73 21.79 -5.72
C MET A 102 10.39 20.50 -5.24
N GLU A 103 11.43 20.66 -4.40
CA GLU A 103 12.14 19.52 -3.79
C GLU A 103 11.34 18.88 -2.65
N ASP A 104 10.57 19.68 -1.90
CA ASP A 104 9.72 19.18 -0.82
C ASP A 104 8.33 18.77 -1.30
N ILE A 105 8.16 17.46 -1.46
CA ILE A 105 6.89 16.81 -1.84
C ILE A 105 6.13 16.23 -0.63
N THR A 106 6.61 16.48 0.60
CA THR A 106 5.96 16.00 1.83
C THR A 106 4.49 16.42 1.94
N PRO A 107 4.09 17.67 1.60
CA PRO A 107 2.69 18.08 1.64
C PRO A 107 1.81 17.25 0.70
N ILE A 108 2.33 16.88 -0.48
CA ILE A 108 1.61 16.04 -1.44
C ILE A 108 1.33 14.67 -0.83
N TYR A 109 2.31 14.07 -0.15
CA TYR A 109 2.12 12.78 0.51
C TYR A 109 1.09 12.84 1.66
N LEU A 110 1.06 13.93 2.43
CA LEU A 110 0.09 14.09 3.51
C LEU A 110 -1.35 14.28 2.99
N VAL A 111 -1.52 14.94 1.85
CA VAL A 111 -2.83 15.21 1.24
C VAL A 111 -3.30 14.06 0.34
N ALA A 112 -2.37 13.31 -0.26
CA ALA A 112 -2.67 12.27 -1.25
C ALA A 112 -3.75 11.27 -0.79
N PRO A 113 -3.77 10.74 0.44
CA PRO A 113 -4.81 9.80 0.85
C PRO A 113 -6.22 10.38 0.78
N PHE A 114 -6.38 11.67 1.10
CA PHE A 114 -7.68 12.37 1.05
C PHE A 114 -8.17 12.63 -0.37
N VAL A 115 -7.28 12.58 -1.36
CA VAL A 115 -7.61 12.80 -2.77
C VAL A 115 -7.74 11.47 -3.53
N VAL A 116 -6.81 10.56 -3.30
CA VAL A 116 -6.76 9.24 -3.94
C VAL A 116 -7.95 8.39 -3.50
N TRP A 117 -8.41 8.53 -2.25
CA TRP A 117 -9.55 7.76 -1.78
C TRP A 117 -10.85 8.10 -2.54
N PRO A 118 -11.32 9.36 -2.60
CA PRO A 118 -12.46 9.72 -3.44
C PRO A 118 -12.25 9.38 -4.90
N ALA A 119 -11.02 9.58 -5.44
CA ALA A 119 -10.72 9.20 -6.81
C ALA A 119 -10.92 7.70 -7.08
N SER A 120 -10.70 6.83 -6.09
CA SER A 120 -10.94 5.39 -6.23
C SER A 120 -12.42 5.03 -6.39
N SER A 121 -13.34 5.86 -5.88
CA SER A 121 -14.79 5.68 -6.08
C SER A 121 -15.20 5.71 -7.56
N LEU A 122 -14.48 6.47 -8.39
CA LEU A 122 -14.71 6.57 -9.84
C LEU A 122 -14.48 5.24 -10.57
N LEU A 123 -13.71 4.33 -9.96
CA LEU A 123 -13.46 3.01 -10.54
C LEU A 123 -14.55 2.00 -10.15
N VAL A 124 -15.32 2.27 -9.09
CA VAL A 124 -16.36 1.36 -8.60
C VAL A 124 -17.46 1.22 -9.65
N GLY A 125 -17.84 -0.02 -9.96
CA GLY A 125 -18.85 -0.32 -10.99
C GLY A 125 -18.37 -0.21 -12.45
N THR A 126 -17.10 0.10 -12.69
CA THR A 126 -16.51 0.13 -14.04
C THR A 126 -15.82 -1.19 -14.40
N ALA A 127 -15.69 -1.47 -15.70
CA ALA A 127 -14.94 -2.63 -16.18
C ALA A 127 -13.46 -2.59 -15.76
N ILE A 128 -12.86 -1.40 -15.70
CA ILE A 128 -11.47 -1.19 -15.25
C ILE A 128 -11.33 -1.52 -13.77
N GLY A 129 -12.27 -1.06 -12.94
CA GLY A 129 -12.30 -1.38 -11.51
C GLY A 129 -12.41 -2.88 -11.25
N ALA A 130 -13.34 -3.55 -11.94
CA ALA A 130 -13.50 -5.00 -11.84
C ALA A 130 -12.23 -5.77 -12.29
N TRP A 131 -11.59 -5.32 -13.37
CA TRP A 131 -10.32 -5.89 -13.83
C TRP A 131 -9.20 -5.69 -12.80
N ALA A 132 -9.09 -4.50 -12.22
CA ALA A 132 -8.09 -4.18 -11.20
C ALA A 132 -8.30 -5.00 -9.92
N GLU A 133 -9.54 -5.17 -9.48
CA GLU A 133 -9.90 -6.00 -8.33
C GLU A 133 -9.45 -7.46 -8.52
N GLN A 134 -9.71 -8.04 -9.70
CA GLN A 134 -9.28 -9.41 -10.02
C GLN A 134 -7.75 -9.61 -10.00
N HIS A 135 -6.99 -8.54 -10.26
CA HIS A 135 -5.53 -8.54 -10.31
C HIS A 135 -4.86 -8.02 -9.02
N SER A 136 -5.65 -7.56 -8.03
CA SER A 136 -5.15 -7.01 -6.76
C SER A 136 -4.19 -7.93 -6.00
N LYS A 137 -4.35 -9.25 -6.15
CA LYS A 137 -3.45 -10.26 -5.55
C LYS A 137 -1.98 -10.11 -5.95
N TYR A 138 -1.71 -9.55 -7.13
CA TYR A 138 -0.34 -9.33 -7.60
C TYR A 138 0.30 -8.06 -7.01
N SER A 139 -0.52 -7.09 -6.58
CA SER A 139 -0.07 -5.75 -6.22
C SER A 139 0.96 -5.73 -5.09
N PHE A 140 0.76 -6.52 -4.03
CA PHE A 140 1.70 -6.57 -2.91
C PHE A 140 3.07 -7.12 -3.33
N PHE A 141 3.09 -8.22 -4.08
CA PHE A 141 4.34 -8.82 -4.54
C PHE A 141 5.07 -7.90 -5.52
N VAL A 142 4.35 -7.31 -6.47
CA VAL A 142 4.92 -6.33 -7.41
C VAL A 142 5.47 -5.12 -6.65
N PHE A 143 4.74 -4.60 -5.67
CA PHE A 143 5.20 -3.50 -4.82
C PHE A 143 6.51 -3.83 -4.09
N LEU A 144 6.68 -5.04 -3.57
CA LEU A 144 7.92 -5.41 -2.87
C LEU A 144 9.10 -5.71 -3.82
N ALA A 145 8.83 -6.24 -5.01
CA ALA A 145 9.88 -6.79 -5.89
C ALA A 145 10.27 -5.87 -7.06
N HIS A 146 9.51 -4.82 -7.38
CA HIS A 146 9.78 -3.97 -8.55
C HIS A 146 11.06 -3.15 -8.44
N TYR A 147 11.41 -2.65 -7.25
CA TYR A 147 12.48 -1.67 -7.11
C TYR A 147 13.87 -2.18 -7.54
N PRO A 148 14.31 -3.40 -7.14
CA PRO A 148 15.49 -4.05 -7.73
C PRO A 148 15.54 -4.04 -9.25
N LEU A 149 14.42 -4.38 -9.90
CA LEU A 149 14.34 -4.45 -11.35
C LEU A 149 14.41 -3.05 -11.97
N VAL A 150 13.74 -2.07 -11.38
CA VAL A 150 13.84 -0.66 -11.81
C VAL A 150 15.30 -0.20 -11.77
N GLN A 151 16.06 -0.55 -10.73
CA GLN A 151 17.47 -0.18 -10.65
C GLN A 151 18.32 -0.84 -11.74
N LEU A 152 18.05 -2.10 -12.09
CA LEU A 152 18.72 -2.77 -13.21
C LEU A 152 18.41 -2.05 -14.55
N PHE A 153 17.16 -1.68 -14.79
CA PHE A 153 16.79 -0.92 -16.00
C PHE A 153 17.40 0.49 -16.00
N ARG A 154 17.51 1.15 -14.84
CA ARG A 154 18.18 2.46 -14.72
C ARG A 154 19.66 2.40 -15.08
N MET A 155 20.37 1.33 -14.74
CA MET A 155 21.79 1.18 -15.12
C MET A 155 22.01 1.21 -16.64
N HIS A 156 21.00 0.84 -17.43
CA HIS A 156 21.06 0.86 -18.89
C HIS A 156 20.49 2.14 -19.52
N GLU A 157 19.87 3.01 -18.72
CA GLU A 157 19.19 4.23 -19.16
C GLU A 157 20.17 5.25 -19.77
N HIS A 158 21.41 5.32 -19.27
CA HIS A 158 22.45 6.23 -19.79
C HIS A 158 22.82 5.99 -21.26
N ARG A 159 22.37 4.88 -21.87
CA ARG A 159 22.59 4.57 -23.28
C ARG A 159 21.55 5.19 -24.22
N VAL A 160 20.52 5.82 -23.67
CA VAL A 160 19.42 6.43 -24.41
C VAL A 160 19.51 7.95 -24.29
N SER A 161 19.94 8.63 -25.35
CA SER A 161 20.16 10.09 -25.36
C SER A 161 18.97 10.90 -25.90
N ASP A 162 18.05 10.25 -26.62
CA ASP A 162 16.88 10.90 -27.21
C ASP A 162 15.70 10.91 -26.22
N VAL A 163 15.03 12.05 -26.08
CA VAL A 163 13.94 12.27 -25.11
C VAL A 163 12.71 11.41 -25.42
N MET A 164 12.36 11.23 -26.70
CA MET A 164 11.23 10.41 -27.12
C MET A 164 11.55 8.92 -26.93
N LEU A 165 12.81 8.54 -27.20
CA LEU A 165 13.32 7.19 -26.92
C LEU A 165 13.37 6.91 -25.41
N HIS A 166 13.64 7.92 -24.59
CA HIS A 166 13.64 7.81 -23.13
C HIS A 166 12.24 7.58 -22.54
N ALA A 167 11.23 8.35 -22.99
CA ALA A 167 9.86 8.17 -22.52
C ALA A 167 9.30 6.79 -22.89
N THR A 168 9.55 6.34 -24.12
CA THR A 168 9.17 4.99 -24.58
C THR A 168 9.92 3.91 -23.81
N TYR A 169 11.22 4.09 -23.54
CA TYR A 169 12.00 3.19 -22.69
C TYR A 169 11.43 3.06 -21.28
N MET A 170 11.04 4.17 -20.65
CA MET A 170 10.44 4.17 -19.30
C MET A 170 9.13 3.37 -19.25
N VAL A 171 8.24 3.59 -20.21
CA VAL A 171 6.96 2.86 -20.31
C VAL A 171 7.19 1.38 -20.60
N ALA A 172 8.10 1.06 -21.53
CA ALA A 172 8.43 -0.32 -21.88
C ALA A 172 9.08 -1.07 -20.71
N ALA A 173 10.05 -0.45 -20.02
CA ALA A 173 10.71 -1.00 -18.85
C ALA A 173 9.71 -1.27 -17.72
N THR A 174 8.86 -0.30 -17.39
CA THR A 174 7.84 -0.45 -16.34
C THR A 174 6.88 -1.60 -16.68
N THR A 175 6.41 -1.66 -17.93
CA THR A 175 5.51 -2.72 -18.39
C THR A 175 6.20 -4.09 -18.33
N ALA A 176 7.45 -4.18 -18.80
CA ALA A 176 8.24 -5.41 -18.75
C ALA A 176 8.46 -5.91 -17.33
N ILE A 177 8.79 -5.01 -16.39
CA ILE A 177 8.96 -5.32 -14.97
C ILE A 177 7.67 -5.89 -14.38
N VAL A 178 6.54 -5.22 -14.59
CA VAL A 178 5.24 -5.68 -14.06
C VAL A 178 4.88 -7.06 -14.64
N LEU A 179 5.01 -7.24 -15.95
CA LEU A 179 4.72 -8.52 -16.60
C LEU A 179 5.62 -9.65 -16.09
N ALA A 180 6.93 -9.41 -15.99
CA ALA A 180 7.89 -10.37 -15.47
C ALA A 180 7.55 -10.79 -14.04
N LEU A 181 7.23 -9.83 -13.17
CA LEU A 181 6.86 -10.12 -11.78
C LEU A 181 5.52 -10.86 -11.65
N VAL A 182 4.55 -10.58 -12.51
CA VAL A 182 3.29 -11.33 -12.56
C VAL A 182 3.55 -12.78 -12.97
N VAL A 183 4.42 -13.02 -13.96
CA VAL A 183 4.82 -14.37 -14.37
C VAL A 183 5.54 -15.10 -13.22
N VAL A 184 6.50 -14.46 -12.58
CA VAL A 184 7.22 -15.01 -11.41
C VAL A 184 6.25 -15.35 -10.28
N HIS A 185 5.32 -14.46 -9.95
CA HIS A 185 4.29 -14.75 -8.96
C HIS A 185 3.46 -15.98 -9.35
N ARG A 186 3.03 -16.09 -10.62
CA ARG A 186 2.25 -17.26 -11.07
C ARG A 186 3.06 -18.55 -10.92
N ILE A 187 4.34 -18.54 -11.29
CA ILE A 187 5.24 -19.70 -11.14
C ILE A 187 5.40 -20.07 -9.66
N LEU A 188 5.75 -19.12 -8.80
CA LEU A 188 5.94 -19.36 -7.36
C LEU A 188 4.67 -19.84 -6.68
N SER A 189 3.51 -19.30 -7.06
CA SER A 189 2.21 -19.74 -6.53
C SER A 189 1.85 -21.18 -6.92
N ARG A 190 2.41 -21.70 -8.01
CA ARG A 190 2.22 -23.10 -8.45
C ARG A 190 3.26 -24.04 -7.84
N LEU A 191 4.52 -23.61 -7.78
CA LEU A 191 5.63 -24.44 -7.29
C LEU A 191 5.65 -24.56 -5.76
N ALA A 192 5.31 -23.49 -5.04
CA ALA A 192 5.45 -23.44 -3.58
C ALA A 192 4.33 -22.63 -2.90
N PRO A 193 3.05 -23.07 -3.00
CA PRO A 193 1.89 -22.27 -2.58
C PRO A 193 1.86 -21.94 -1.07
N ARG A 194 2.34 -22.86 -0.22
CA ARG A 194 2.35 -22.69 1.24
C ARG A 194 3.39 -21.66 1.72
N PRO A 195 4.69 -21.80 1.43
CA PRO A 195 5.68 -20.82 1.86
C PRO A 195 5.48 -19.47 1.18
N PHE A 196 5.10 -19.46 -0.11
CA PHE A 196 4.81 -18.23 -0.83
C PHE A 196 3.57 -17.52 -0.24
N GLY A 197 2.51 -18.27 0.05
CA GLY A 197 1.31 -17.76 0.71
C GLY A 197 1.61 -17.18 2.10
N ALA A 198 2.43 -17.85 2.90
CA ALA A 198 2.85 -17.31 4.20
C ALA A 198 3.70 -16.04 4.06
N ALA A 199 4.63 -16.01 3.11
CA ALA A 199 5.54 -14.87 2.89
C ALA A 199 4.81 -13.60 2.41
N ILE A 200 3.74 -13.74 1.62
CA ILE A 200 2.94 -12.60 1.14
C ILE A 200 1.79 -12.21 2.09
N GLY A 201 1.74 -12.78 3.30
CA GLY A 201 0.67 -12.53 4.26
C GLY A 201 -0.69 -13.09 3.83
N GLY A 202 -0.70 -14.05 2.90
CA GLY A 202 -1.90 -14.76 2.48
C GLY A 202 -2.54 -15.45 3.68
N ARG A 203 -3.82 -15.15 3.93
CA ARG A 203 -4.61 -15.88 4.93
C ARG A 203 -4.59 -17.36 4.52
N ILE A 204 -3.91 -18.19 5.30
CA ILE A 204 -4.06 -19.64 5.19
C ILE A 204 -5.53 -19.90 5.47
N LYS A 205 -6.33 -20.13 4.43
CA LYS A 205 -7.69 -20.64 4.59
C LYS A 205 -7.53 -21.93 5.40
N ARG A 206 -7.88 -21.88 6.69
CA ARG A 206 -8.09 -23.06 7.49
C ARG A 206 -9.18 -23.83 6.76
N SER A 207 -8.84 -24.96 6.15
CA SER A 207 -9.83 -25.83 5.52
C SER A 207 -10.95 -26.03 6.54
N ALA A 208 -12.18 -25.68 6.17
CA ALA A 208 -13.33 -25.97 7.01
C ALA A 208 -13.32 -27.48 7.33
N PRO A 209 -13.72 -27.90 8.54
CA PRO A 209 -13.90 -29.32 8.83
C PRO A 209 -14.87 -29.88 7.77
N VAL A 210 -14.52 -31.03 7.19
CA VAL A 210 -15.44 -31.79 6.34
C VAL A 210 -16.72 -32.03 7.16
N PRO A 211 -17.89 -31.52 6.75
CA PRO A 211 -19.13 -31.82 7.44
C PRO A 211 -19.54 -33.23 7.04
N GLY A 212 -19.09 -34.21 7.82
CA GLY A 212 -19.37 -35.61 7.60
C GLY A 212 -18.58 -36.45 8.59
N ASP A 213 -19.02 -36.43 9.85
CA ASP A 213 -18.95 -37.57 10.79
C ASP A 213 -19.69 -37.22 12.11
N GLY A 214 -21.01 -37.48 12.13
CA GLY A 214 -21.86 -37.65 13.33
C GLY A 214 -22.84 -36.51 13.67
N PRO A 215 -24.10 -36.80 14.11
CA PRO A 215 -24.56 -38.03 14.77
C PRO A 215 -25.82 -38.65 14.14
N ALA A 216 -25.67 -39.69 13.31
CA ALA A 216 -26.77 -40.58 12.89
C ALA A 216 -26.86 -41.86 13.75
N LEU A 217 -26.19 -41.90 14.91
CA LEU A 217 -26.14 -43.04 15.84
C LEU A 217 -26.77 -42.69 17.19
N ARG A 218 -28.03 -42.23 17.19
CA ARG A 218 -28.85 -42.10 18.42
C ARG A 218 -30.24 -42.73 18.33
N SER A 219 -30.59 -43.42 17.25
CA SER A 219 -31.90 -44.08 17.08
C SER A 219 -31.90 -45.61 17.24
N PHE A 220 -30.80 -46.22 17.73
CA PHE A 220 -30.67 -47.69 17.82
C PHE A 220 -30.47 -48.26 19.24
N ILE A 221 -30.58 -47.46 20.30
CA ILE A 221 -30.41 -47.94 21.70
C ILE A 221 -31.49 -47.38 22.63
N ASN A 222 -32.76 -47.40 22.22
CA ASN A 222 -33.91 -47.27 23.12
C ASN A 222 -35.14 -47.94 22.48
N GLY A 223 -34.98 -49.23 22.18
CA GLY A 223 -36.06 -50.19 21.94
C GLY A 223 -35.84 -51.38 22.84
#